data_AF-A0A8T1TY82-F1
#
_entry.id   AF-A0A8T1TY82-F1
#
_cell.length_a   1.000
_cell.length_b   1.000
_cell.length_c   1.000
_cell.angle_alpha   90.00
_cell.angle_beta   90.00
_cell.angle_gamma   90.00
#
_symmetry.space_group_name_H-M   'P 1'
#
loop_
_entity.id
_entity.type
_entity.pdbx_description
1 polymer ?
#
loop_
_entity_poly.entity_id
_entity_poly.type
_entity_poly.pdbx_seq_one_letter_code
_entity_poly.pdbx_strand_id
1 'polypeptide(L)'
;MLDSTVIVTSNMDCAVLNALRGKEASYKGGNLLFRWQKPLTSGIPKCVEVLIYIENENPELFGYFFQGAPGQILDNANGNVSLGIGWDDKALTANAMSLVDEALENRQSVVELPFPPQFINVRLADGDGNPVSRVNWPEGMNLELPENGTSDITDTHDVAIPIGYVLSNADNSSIKLTNTDGSSQEIKYSQHAVDLAMVLTVSKAQGSTFSRAILLLEGSQHAP
;
A
#
# COMPACT_ATOMS: atom_id res chain seq x y z
N MET A 1 -2.66 8.60 -20.37
CA MET A 1 -2.53 9.99 -19.91
C MET A 1 -1.05 10.29 -19.77
N LEU A 2 -0.59 11.51 -20.04
CA LEU A 2 0.79 11.90 -19.69
C LEU A 2 0.82 12.10 -18.17
N ASP A 3 1.13 11.03 -17.43
CA ASP A 3 1.09 11.00 -15.97
C ASP A 3 2.25 11.81 -15.38
N SER A 4 1.92 12.97 -14.82
CA SER A 4 2.88 13.76 -14.03
C SER A 4 3.07 13.09 -12.67
N THR A 5 4.32 12.88 -12.27
CA THR A 5 4.66 12.41 -10.91
C THR A 5 4.48 13.54 -9.91
N VAL A 6 3.71 13.32 -8.85
CA VAL A 6 3.57 14.31 -7.75
C VAL A 6 4.64 14.03 -6.71
N ILE A 7 5.37 15.07 -6.31
CA ILE A 7 6.43 14.99 -5.30
C ILE A 7 6.12 15.96 -4.15
N VAL A 8 6.18 15.46 -2.92
CA VAL A 8 5.87 16.20 -1.68
C VAL A 8 7.01 16.16 -0.67
N THR A 9 6.98 17.04 0.34
CA THR A 9 8.03 17.13 1.36
C THR A 9 7.79 16.27 2.60
N SER A 10 6.53 15.97 2.95
CA SER A 10 6.19 15.23 4.17
C SER A 10 5.59 13.84 3.87
N ASN A 11 5.80 12.88 4.79
CA ASN A 11 5.15 11.57 4.72
C ASN A 11 3.62 11.67 4.89
N MET A 12 3.16 12.64 5.69
CA MET A 12 1.75 12.92 5.89
C MET A 12 1.06 13.34 4.58
N ASP A 13 1.60 14.33 3.88
CA ASP A 13 1.05 14.78 2.59
C ASP A 13 1.11 13.65 1.55
N CYS A 14 2.17 12.83 1.61
CA CYS A 14 2.32 11.65 0.76
C CYS A 14 1.19 10.65 1.03
N ALA A 15 0.91 10.32 2.29
CA ALA A 15 -0.15 9.40 2.68
C ALA A 15 -1.54 9.91 2.27
N VAL A 16 -1.84 11.19 2.54
CA VAL A 16 -3.11 11.83 2.17
C VAL A 16 -3.32 11.79 0.65
N LEU A 17 -2.32 12.24 -0.11
CA LEU A 17 -2.46 12.33 -1.57
C LEU A 17 -2.43 10.96 -2.24
N ASN A 18 -1.67 9.99 -1.72
CA ASN A 18 -1.73 8.60 -2.20
C ASN A 18 -3.12 8.00 -1.95
N ALA A 19 -3.73 8.23 -0.79
CA ALA A 19 -5.10 7.77 -0.51
C ALA A 19 -6.11 8.39 -1.47
N LEU A 20 -6.04 9.71 -1.69
CA LEU A 20 -6.93 10.43 -2.61
C LEU A 20 -6.76 9.98 -4.06
N ARG A 21 -5.51 9.88 -4.53
CA ARG A 21 -5.19 9.42 -5.89
C ARG A 21 -5.56 7.95 -6.08
N GLY A 22 -5.36 7.11 -5.07
CA GLY A 22 -5.77 5.71 -5.09
C GLY A 22 -7.28 5.55 -5.23
N LYS A 23 -8.06 6.31 -4.46
CA LYS A 23 -9.54 6.37 -4.58
C LYS A 23 -9.98 6.83 -5.97
N GLU A 24 -9.37 7.88 -6.50
CA GLU A 24 -9.72 8.40 -7.83
C GLU A 24 -9.35 7.42 -8.95
N ALA A 25 -8.15 6.83 -8.88
CA ALA A 25 -7.63 5.93 -9.91
C ALA A 25 -8.38 4.59 -9.94
N SER A 26 -8.64 4.01 -8.76
CA SER A 26 -9.46 2.78 -8.65
C SER A 26 -10.84 2.98 -9.25
N TYR A 27 -11.53 4.06 -8.89
CA TYR A 27 -12.84 4.41 -9.44
C TYR A 27 -12.81 4.58 -10.97
N LYS A 28 -11.85 5.36 -11.50
CA LYS A 28 -11.71 5.58 -12.95
C LYS A 28 -11.36 4.29 -13.72
N GLY A 29 -10.60 3.40 -13.09
CA GLY A 29 -10.22 2.11 -13.64
C GLY A 29 -11.30 1.03 -13.53
N GLY A 30 -12.40 1.29 -12.81
CA GLY A 30 -13.41 0.27 -12.50
C GLY A 30 -12.92 -0.79 -11.52
N ASN A 31 -11.88 -0.50 -10.75
CA ASN A 31 -11.30 -1.40 -9.75
C ASN A 31 -11.85 -1.08 -8.35
N LEU A 32 -11.90 -2.09 -7.50
CA LEU A 32 -12.15 -1.91 -6.07
C LEU A 32 -10.88 -1.39 -5.38
N LEU A 33 -11.06 -0.41 -4.50
CA LEU A 33 -10.03 0.02 -3.56
C LEU A 33 -10.15 -0.77 -2.27
N PHE A 34 -9.10 -1.49 -1.90
CA PHE A 34 -8.99 -2.14 -0.61
C PHE A 34 -8.36 -1.17 0.39
N ARG A 35 -8.95 -1.09 1.58
CA ARG A 35 -8.44 -0.29 2.70
C ARG A 35 -8.34 -1.16 3.96
N TRP A 36 -7.29 -0.98 4.75
CA TRP A 36 -7.15 -1.65 6.04
C TRP A 36 -6.47 -0.75 7.07
N GLN A 37 -6.63 -1.09 8.34
CA GLN A 37 -5.92 -0.47 9.47
C GLN A 37 -4.56 -1.15 9.67
N LYS A 38 -3.47 -0.36 9.66
CA LYS A 38 -2.11 -0.84 9.91
C LYS A 38 -1.92 -1.19 11.39
N PRO A 39 -1.53 -2.42 11.76
CA PRO A 39 -1.48 -2.85 13.16
C PRO A 39 -0.62 -1.95 14.05
N LEU A 40 -1.17 -1.52 15.19
CA LEU A 40 -0.37 -0.85 16.23
C LEU A 40 0.51 -1.88 16.95
N THR A 41 1.75 -1.51 17.23
CA THR A 41 2.73 -2.38 17.92
C THR A 41 2.95 -1.99 19.37
N SER A 42 2.70 -0.73 19.71
CA SER A 42 2.51 -0.29 21.09
C SER A 42 1.27 -0.98 21.65
N GLY A 43 1.39 -1.69 22.78
CA GLY A 43 0.33 -2.48 23.42
C GLY A 43 -0.87 -1.65 23.92
N ILE A 44 -1.53 -0.98 22.99
CA ILE A 44 -2.67 -0.11 23.18
C ILE A 44 -3.90 -1.00 23.27
N PRO A 45 -4.77 -0.80 24.27
CA PRO A 45 -6.02 -1.55 24.35
C PRO A 45 -6.91 -1.30 23.12
N LYS A 46 -7.53 -2.34 22.57
CA LYS A 46 -8.44 -2.26 21.40
C LYS A 46 -9.52 -1.17 21.50
N CYS A 47 -10.03 -0.90 22.71
CA CYS A 47 -11.03 0.16 22.91
C CYS A 47 -10.49 1.57 22.67
N VAL A 48 -9.17 1.76 22.80
CA VAL A 48 -8.47 3.02 22.53
C VAL A 48 -8.02 3.09 21.08
N GLU A 49 -7.71 1.95 20.44
CA GLU A 49 -7.32 1.90 19.02
C GLU A 49 -8.37 2.55 18.10
N VAL A 50 -9.66 2.36 18.39
CA VAL A 50 -10.76 2.97 17.63
C VAL A 50 -10.72 4.51 17.65
N LEU A 51 -10.17 5.10 18.71
CA LEU A 51 -10.00 6.56 18.83
C LEU A 51 -8.78 7.09 18.06
N ILE A 52 -7.87 6.18 17.66
CA ILE A 52 -6.62 6.53 16.98
C ILE A 52 -6.78 6.39 15.47
N TYR A 53 -7.51 5.37 15.00
CA TYR A 53 -7.79 5.15 13.57
C TYR A 53 -8.84 6.12 13.02
N ILE A 54 -8.47 7.39 12.90
CA ILE A 54 -9.25 8.46 12.27
C ILE A 54 -8.55 8.84 10.97
N GLU A 55 -9.10 8.45 9.80
CA GLU A 55 -8.43 8.63 8.49
C GLU A 55 -8.01 10.08 8.22
N ASN A 56 -8.85 11.05 8.57
CA ASN A 56 -8.57 12.46 8.32
C ASN A 56 -7.47 13.03 9.21
N GLU A 57 -7.23 12.43 10.38
CA GLU A 57 -6.24 12.90 11.36
C GLU A 57 -4.95 12.09 11.28
N ASN A 58 -5.06 10.78 11.08
CA ASN A 58 -3.96 9.81 11.04
C ASN A 58 -4.04 8.94 9.76
N PRO A 59 -3.95 9.52 8.56
CA PRO A 59 -4.04 8.80 7.29
C PRO A 59 -2.90 7.78 7.14
N GLU A 60 -1.75 8.01 7.78
CA GLU A 60 -0.59 7.10 7.77
C GLU A 60 -0.89 5.72 8.36
N LEU A 61 -1.93 5.61 9.22
CA LEU A 61 -2.38 4.37 9.83
C LEU A 61 -3.26 3.51 8.92
N PHE A 62 -3.56 3.97 7.71
CA PHE A 62 -4.36 3.23 6.76
C PHE A 62 -3.48 2.75 5.61
N GLY A 63 -3.66 1.49 5.23
CA GLY A 63 -3.11 0.94 4.00
C GLY A 63 -4.14 1.00 2.89
N TYR A 64 -3.69 1.27 1.67
CA TYR A 64 -4.53 1.35 0.48
C TYR A 64 -3.96 0.49 -0.63
N PHE A 65 -4.86 -0.12 -1.39
CA PHE A 65 -4.49 -0.99 -2.48
C PHE A 65 -5.59 -1.02 -3.55
N PHE A 66 -5.21 -1.09 -4.81
CA PHE A 66 -6.11 -1.55 -5.87
C PHE A 66 -5.30 -2.28 -6.93
N GLN A 67 -5.96 -3.15 -7.69
CA GLN A 67 -5.29 -3.95 -8.70
C GLN A 67 -4.64 -3.07 -9.78
N GLY A 68 -3.36 -3.33 -10.08
CA GLY A 68 -2.61 -2.57 -11.07
C GLY A 68 -2.09 -1.21 -10.57
N ALA A 69 -2.25 -0.90 -9.28
CA ALA A 69 -1.69 0.31 -8.70
C ALA A 69 -0.15 0.31 -8.79
N PRO A 70 0.48 1.47 -9.06
CA PRO A 70 1.93 1.60 -8.93
C PRO A 70 2.31 1.48 -7.45
N GLY A 71 3.26 0.58 -7.17
CA GLY A 71 3.84 0.40 -5.84
C GLY A 71 5.28 0.86 -5.75
N GLN A 72 5.71 1.24 -4.55
CA GLN A 72 7.12 1.47 -4.20
C GLN A 72 7.52 0.50 -3.10
N ILE A 73 8.69 -0.11 -3.22
CA ILE A 73 9.28 -0.89 -2.13
C ILE A 73 9.99 0.08 -1.19
N LEU A 74 9.63 0.11 0.09
CA LEU A 74 10.04 1.14 1.05
C LEU A 74 11.56 1.22 1.27
N ASP A 75 12.35 0.23 0.84
CA ASP A 75 13.83 0.23 0.93
C ASP A 75 14.55 0.33 -0.44
N ASN A 76 13.82 0.42 -1.56
CA ASN A 76 14.43 0.53 -2.90
C ASN A 76 13.79 1.64 -3.74
N ALA A 77 14.62 2.38 -4.47
CA ALA A 77 14.14 3.40 -5.40
C ALA A 77 13.33 2.76 -6.54
N ASN A 78 12.13 3.33 -6.79
CA ASN A 78 11.28 3.21 -7.97
C ASN A 78 11.44 1.94 -8.83
N GLY A 79 10.69 0.90 -8.46
CA GLY A 79 10.33 -0.17 -9.38
C GLY A 79 8.89 0.05 -9.85
N ASN A 80 8.64 -0.02 -11.16
CA ASN A 80 7.29 -0.12 -11.69
C ASN A 80 6.72 -1.47 -11.23
N VAL A 81 5.86 -1.44 -10.23
CA VAL A 81 5.28 -2.64 -9.63
C VAL A 81 3.77 -2.56 -9.71
N SER A 82 3.13 -3.61 -10.22
CA SER A 82 1.69 -3.80 -10.01
C SER A 82 1.45 -4.61 -8.75
N LEU A 83 0.57 -4.12 -7.88
CA LEU A 83 0.32 -4.75 -6.60
C LEU A 83 -0.82 -5.81 -6.69
N GLY A 84 -0.70 -6.88 -5.90
CA GLY A 84 -1.73 -7.82 -5.42
C GLY A 84 -1.74 -7.89 -3.88
N ILE A 85 -2.81 -8.34 -3.22
CA ILE A 85 -2.81 -8.60 -1.76
C ILE A 85 -3.17 -10.07 -1.48
N GLY A 86 -2.69 -10.63 -0.36
CA GLY A 86 -2.99 -12.02 0.00
C GLY A 86 -2.81 -12.36 1.49
N TRP A 87 -3.32 -13.56 1.83
CA TRP A 87 -3.24 -14.20 3.15
C TRP A 87 -2.90 -15.68 2.98
N ASP A 88 -2.03 -16.19 3.86
CA ASP A 88 -1.72 -17.63 3.96
C ASP A 88 -2.85 -18.42 4.62
N ASP A 89 -3.68 -17.75 5.43
CA ASP A 89 -4.84 -18.35 6.10
C ASP A 89 -6.06 -18.37 5.17
N LYS A 90 -6.51 -19.57 4.81
CA LYS A 90 -7.67 -19.80 3.95
C LYS A 90 -8.96 -19.17 4.47
N ALA A 91 -9.15 -19.11 5.80
CA ALA A 91 -10.34 -18.51 6.38
C ALA A 91 -10.33 -16.98 6.23
N LEU A 92 -9.15 -16.37 6.36
CA LEU A 92 -8.97 -14.93 6.12
C LEU A 92 -9.16 -14.61 4.63
N THR A 93 -8.60 -15.42 3.74
CA THR A 93 -8.81 -15.28 2.29
C THR A 93 -10.29 -15.39 1.92
N ALA A 94 -11.00 -16.40 2.42
CA ALA A 94 -12.43 -16.57 2.15
C ALA A 94 -13.27 -15.41 2.68
N ASN A 95 -12.93 -14.86 3.85
CA ASN A 95 -13.60 -13.68 4.40
C ASN A 95 -13.36 -12.44 3.52
N ALA A 96 -12.12 -12.18 3.12
CA ALA A 96 -11.78 -11.08 2.22
C ALA A 96 -12.51 -11.19 0.86
N MET A 97 -12.60 -12.40 0.30
CA MET A 97 -13.35 -12.66 -0.94
C MET A 97 -14.86 -12.41 -0.77
N SER A 98 -15.45 -12.84 0.36
CA SER A 98 -16.86 -12.55 0.66
C SER A 98 -17.13 -11.04 0.74
N LEU A 99 -16.20 -10.25 1.28
CA LEU A 99 -16.32 -8.80 1.33
C LEU A 99 -16.23 -8.15 -0.05
N VAL A 100 -15.41 -8.72 -0.94
CA VAL A 100 -15.35 -8.29 -2.35
C VAL A 100 -16.68 -8.54 -3.04
N ASP A 101 -17.25 -9.74 -2.90
CA ASP A 101 -18.54 -10.07 -3.50
C ASP A 101 -19.65 -9.15 -2.99
N GLU A 102 -19.72 -8.92 -1.67
CA GLU A 102 -20.67 -8.00 -1.05
C GLU A 102 -20.48 -6.55 -1.56
N ALA A 103 -19.24 -6.09 -1.70
CA ALA A 103 -18.95 -4.76 -2.22
C ALA A 103 -19.40 -4.61 -3.68
N LEU A 104 -19.20 -5.64 -4.51
CA LEU A 104 -19.66 -5.66 -5.90
C LEU A 104 -21.19 -5.65 -5.99
N GLU A 105 -21.88 -6.46 -5.19
CA GLU A 105 -23.35 -6.49 -5.13
C GLU A 105 -23.92 -5.12 -4.71
N ASN A 106 -23.30 -4.50 -3.71
CA ASN A 106 -23.70 -3.19 -3.18
C ASN A 106 -23.16 -2.00 -3.98
N ARG A 107 -22.41 -2.24 -5.07
CA ARG A 107 -21.77 -1.21 -5.91
C ARG A 107 -20.90 -0.25 -5.11
N GLN A 108 -20.21 -0.76 -4.10
CA GLN A 108 -19.24 -0.02 -3.33
C GLN A 108 -17.95 0.12 -4.13
N SER A 109 -17.25 1.24 -3.96
CA SER A 109 -15.94 1.47 -4.57
C SER A 109 -14.77 1.12 -3.64
N VAL A 110 -15.05 0.92 -2.34
CA VAL A 110 -14.06 0.64 -1.31
C VAL A 110 -14.45 -0.62 -0.54
N VAL A 111 -13.50 -1.54 -0.38
CA VAL A 111 -13.60 -2.74 0.45
C VAL A 111 -12.80 -2.51 1.72
N GLU A 112 -13.50 -2.47 2.86
CA GLU A 112 -12.89 -2.37 4.18
C GLU A 112 -12.46 -3.75 4.66
N LEU A 113 -11.15 -3.98 4.70
CA LEU A 113 -10.60 -5.22 5.21
C LEU A 113 -10.53 -5.15 6.75
N PRO A 114 -11.19 -6.09 7.47
CA PRO A 114 -11.23 -6.08 8.94
C PRO A 114 -9.90 -6.49 9.58
N PHE A 115 -8.99 -7.03 8.78
CA PHE A 115 -7.64 -7.37 9.14
C PHE A 115 -6.73 -6.98 7.98
N PRO A 116 -5.49 -6.59 8.25
CA PRO A 116 -4.58 -6.24 7.19
C PRO A 116 -4.14 -7.49 6.39
N PRO A 117 -3.68 -7.33 5.13
CA PRO A 117 -3.01 -8.40 4.40
C PRO A 117 -1.77 -8.90 5.16
N GLN A 118 -1.40 -10.16 4.93
CA GLN A 118 -0.14 -10.72 5.44
C GLN A 118 1.02 -10.40 4.50
N PHE A 119 0.74 -10.34 3.20
CA PHE A 119 1.68 -9.92 2.18
C PHE A 119 0.98 -9.16 1.05
N ILE A 120 1.76 -8.31 0.39
CA ILE A 120 1.39 -7.63 -0.86
C ILE A 120 2.23 -8.26 -1.97
N ASN A 121 1.58 -8.88 -2.94
CA ASN A 121 2.23 -9.38 -4.15
C ASN A 121 2.69 -8.22 -5.02
N VAL A 122 3.94 -8.25 -5.43
CA VAL A 122 4.58 -7.22 -6.25
C VAL A 122 4.94 -7.87 -7.58
N ARG A 123 4.29 -7.48 -8.67
CA ARG A 123 4.72 -7.90 -10.00
C ARG A 123 5.82 -6.98 -10.52
N LEU A 124 6.91 -7.56 -11.00
CA LEU A 124 8.00 -6.79 -11.56
C LEU A 124 7.68 -6.33 -12.98
N ALA A 125 8.00 -5.10 -13.30
CA ALA A 125 8.03 -4.60 -14.67
C ALA A 125 9.45 -4.24 -15.11
N ASP A 126 9.71 -4.32 -16.42
CA ASP A 126 10.95 -3.91 -17.05
C ASP A 126 11.08 -2.38 -17.13
N GLY A 127 12.18 -1.90 -17.72
CA GLY A 127 12.45 -0.46 -17.87
C GLY A 127 11.43 0.29 -18.74
N ASP A 128 10.65 -0.43 -19.55
CA ASP A 128 9.58 0.10 -20.40
C ASP A 128 8.20 -0.03 -19.72
N GLY A 129 8.14 -0.58 -18.50
CA GLY A 129 6.92 -0.78 -17.74
C GLY A 129 6.12 -2.02 -18.14
N ASN A 130 6.68 -2.90 -18.97
CA ASN A 130 6.04 -4.17 -19.31
C ASN A 130 6.31 -5.22 -18.22
N PRO A 131 5.35 -6.11 -17.90
CA PRO A 131 5.58 -7.17 -16.93
C PRO A 131 6.78 -8.05 -17.32
N VAL A 132 7.65 -8.33 -16.34
CA VAL A 132 8.80 -9.22 -16.53
C VAL A 132 8.30 -10.65 -16.69
N SER A 133 8.64 -11.26 -17.82
CA SER A 133 8.21 -12.64 -18.10
C SER A 133 8.89 -13.66 -17.19
N ARG A 134 8.08 -14.51 -16.57
CA ARG A 134 8.48 -15.69 -15.80
C ARG A 134 9.33 -16.67 -16.60
N VAL A 135 9.18 -16.71 -17.92
CA VAL A 135 9.91 -17.64 -18.81
C VAL A 135 11.42 -17.46 -18.72
N ASN A 136 11.88 -16.22 -18.47
CA ASN A 136 13.29 -15.89 -18.32
C ASN A 136 13.71 -15.72 -16.84
N TRP A 137 12.82 -16.00 -15.89
CA TRP A 137 13.10 -15.89 -14.47
C TRP A 137 13.71 -17.18 -13.93
N PRO A 138 14.67 -17.12 -12.99
CA PRO A 138 15.25 -18.33 -12.41
C PRO A 138 14.17 -19.26 -11.83
N GLU A 139 14.27 -20.55 -12.16
CA GLU A 139 13.35 -21.57 -11.70
C GLU A 139 13.34 -21.62 -10.16
N GLY A 140 12.14 -21.60 -9.56
CA GLY A 140 11.97 -21.56 -8.09
C GLY A 140 12.12 -20.19 -7.43
N MET A 141 12.39 -19.12 -8.19
CA MET A 141 12.45 -17.74 -7.66
C MET A 141 11.18 -16.92 -7.90
N ASN A 142 10.18 -17.45 -8.60
CA ASN A 142 8.85 -16.85 -8.62
C ASN A 142 8.10 -17.34 -7.38
N LEU A 143 7.76 -16.39 -6.50
CA LEU A 143 7.22 -16.67 -5.17
C LEU A 143 5.70 -16.54 -5.13
N GLU A 144 5.02 -16.53 -6.29
CA GLU A 144 3.57 -16.78 -6.32
C GLU A 144 3.28 -18.05 -5.53
N LEU A 145 2.56 -17.90 -4.42
CA LEU A 145 2.01 -19.03 -3.70
C LEU A 145 1.00 -19.70 -4.64
N PRO A 146 1.20 -20.97 -5.05
CA PRO A 146 0.21 -21.65 -5.84
C PRO A 146 -1.07 -21.76 -5.01
N GLU A 147 -2.18 -21.23 -5.51
CA GLU A 147 -3.48 -21.52 -4.94
C GLU A 147 -3.74 -23.03 -5.07
N ASN A 148 -3.52 -23.74 -3.96
CA ASN A 148 -4.02 -25.08 -3.72
C ASN A 148 -3.72 -26.16 -4.78
N GLY A 149 -2.55 -26.16 -5.44
CA GLY A 149 -2.16 -27.31 -6.29
C GLY A 149 -3.16 -27.69 -7.39
N THR A 150 -4.10 -26.79 -7.70
CA THR A 150 -5.04 -26.89 -8.79
C THR A 150 -4.56 -25.94 -9.87
N SER A 151 -4.43 -26.49 -11.06
CA SER A 151 -3.83 -25.91 -12.26
C SER A 151 -4.64 -24.77 -12.89
N ASP A 152 -5.21 -23.88 -12.08
CA ASP A 152 -5.89 -22.66 -12.53
C ASP A 152 -5.06 -21.43 -12.15
N ILE A 153 -3.73 -21.52 -12.34
CA ILE A 153 -2.93 -20.34 -12.66
C ILE A 153 -3.46 -19.87 -14.00
N THR A 154 -4.46 -19.00 -13.98
CA THR A 154 -4.90 -18.29 -15.18
C THR A 154 -3.76 -17.34 -15.58
N ASP A 155 -2.89 -17.83 -16.47
CA ASP A 155 -2.15 -17.07 -17.48
C ASP A 155 -1.26 -15.89 -17.06
N THR A 156 -0.89 -15.73 -15.79
CA THR A 156 0.09 -14.70 -15.42
C THR A 156 1.50 -15.19 -15.72
N HIS A 157 2.00 -14.85 -16.91
CA HIS A 157 3.39 -15.00 -17.31
C HIS A 157 4.33 -14.07 -16.54
N ASP A 158 3.93 -13.51 -15.41
CA ASP A 158 4.61 -12.43 -14.71
C ASP A 158 5.37 -12.96 -13.48
N VAL A 159 6.46 -12.30 -13.11
CA VAL A 159 7.16 -12.57 -11.85
C VAL A 159 6.45 -11.81 -10.72
N ALA A 160 5.96 -12.52 -9.69
CA ALA A 160 5.41 -11.91 -8.49
C ALA A 160 6.22 -12.26 -7.23
N ILE A 161 6.42 -11.25 -6.39
CA ILE A 161 7.14 -11.36 -5.12
C ILE A 161 6.17 -10.98 -3.99
N PRO A 162 5.81 -11.90 -3.08
CA PRO A 162 5.04 -11.56 -1.89
C PRO A 162 5.94 -10.79 -0.94
N ILE A 163 5.50 -9.58 -0.56
CA ILE A 163 6.20 -8.72 0.38
C ILE A 163 5.36 -8.58 1.64
N GLY A 164 5.87 -9.14 2.74
CA GLY A 164 5.24 -9.06 4.06
C GLY A 164 5.56 -7.78 4.83
N TYR A 165 5.25 -7.82 6.12
CA TYR A 165 5.61 -6.76 7.06
C TYR A 165 7.12 -6.59 7.21
N VAL A 166 7.56 -5.34 7.32
CA VAL A 166 8.95 -5.04 7.64
C VAL A 166 9.18 -5.24 9.13
N LEU A 167 9.87 -6.33 9.49
CA LEU A 167 10.22 -6.62 10.88
C LEU A 167 11.19 -5.59 11.48
N SER A 168 12.01 -4.92 10.68
CA SER A 168 12.98 -3.91 11.11
C SER A 168 12.41 -2.49 11.26
N ASN A 169 11.23 -2.18 10.70
CA ASN A 169 10.63 -0.84 10.72
C ASN A 169 9.53 -0.67 11.77
N ALA A 170 9.24 -1.68 12.58
CA ALA A 170 8.35 -1.53 13.73
C ALA A 170 8.84 -0.43 14.70
N ASP A 171 10.15 -0.12 14.69
CA ASP A 171 10.75 0.98 15.42
C ASP A 171 10.76 2.32 14.69
N ASN A 172 10.56 2.33 13.36
CA ASN A 172 10.69 3.51 12.51
C ASN A 172 9.35 4.09 12.02
N SER A 173 8.26 3.32 12.11
CA SER A 173 6.95 3.77 11.66
C SER A 173 6.13 4.18 12.87
N SER A 174 5.93 5.49 13.00
CA SER A 174 5.19 6.06 14.11
C SER A 174 4.33 7.23 13.69
N ILE A 175 3.27 7.47 14.47
CA ILE A 175 2.55 8.73 14.46
C ILE A 175 2.78 9.44 15.79
N LYS A 176 2.68 10.78 15.78
CA LYS A 176 2.74 11.58 17.00
C LYS A 176 1.34 12.09 17.33
N LEU A 177 0.82 11.65 18.47
CA LEU A 177 -0.38 12.23 19.06
C LEU A 177 0.02 13.36 20.00
N THR A 178 -0.56 14.53 19.81
CA THR A 178 -0.34 15.67 20.71
C THR A 178 -1.46 15.73 21.74
N ASN A 179 -1.10 15.64 23.01
CA ASN A 179 -2.02 15.78 24.13
C ASN A 179 -2.46 17.23 24.30
N THR A 180 -3.54 17.42 25.06
CA THR A 180 -4.10 18.74 25.37
C THR A 180 -3.16 19.65 26.17
N ASP A 181 -2.17 19.08 26.85
CA ASP A 181 -1.12 19.79 27.58
C ASP A 181 0.11 20.14 26.70
N GLY A 182 0.07 19.80 25.41
CA GLY A 182 1.17 20.01 24.46
C GLY A 182 2.27 18.94 24.51
N SER A 183 2.16 17.94 25.39
CA SER A 183 3.05 16.78 25.35
C SER A 183 2.72 15.87 24.16
N SER A 184 3.73 15.27 23.52
CA SER A 184 3.52 14.36 22.40
C SER A 184 3.77 12.91 22.82
N GLN A 185 2.85 12.02 22.50
CA GLN A 185 3.03 10.58 22.59
C GLN A 185 3.27 9.99 21.20
N GLU A 186 4.30 9.17 21.08
CA GLU A 186 4.59 8.44 19.85
C GLU A 186 3.93 7.07 19.89
N ILE A 187 3.16 6.76 18.85
CA ILE A 187 2.48 5.47 18.66
C ILE A 187 3.13 4.78 17.48
N LYS A 188 3.60 3.55 17.71
CA LYS A 188 4.27 2.74 16.69
C LYS A 188 3.28 1.83 15.99
N TYR A 189 3.51 1.60 14.69
CA TYR A 189 2.69 0.71 13.87
C TYR A 189 3.56 -0.14 12.95
N SER A 190 3.00 -1.26 12.47
CA SER A 190 3.60 -2.15 11.49
C SER A 190 3.06 -1.84 10.10
N GLN A 191 3.93 -1.87 9.09
CA GLN A 191 3.53 -1.75 7.69
C GLN A 191 4.28 -2.72 6.79
N HIS A 192 3.67 -3.03 5.65
CA HIS A 192 4.31 -3.78 4.57
C HIS A 192 5.49 -2.98 4.03
N ALA A 193 6.49 -3.66 3.46
CA ALA A 193 7.61 -3.00 2.78
C ALA A 193 7.22 -2.37 1.44
N VAL A 194 5.92 -2.16 1.21
CA VAL A 194 5.33 -1.70 -0.04
C VAL A 194 4.21 -0.73 0.28
N ASP A 195 4.16 0.36 -0.47
CA ASP A 195 3.07 1.33 -0.41
C ASP A 195 2.72 1.83 -1.82
N LEU A 196 1.58 2.51 -1.96
CA LEU A 196 1.21 3.21 -3.19
C LEU A 196 2.29 4.25 -3.56
N ALA A 197 2.60 4.31 -4.86
CA ALA A 197 3.61 5.20 -5.44
C ALA A 197 3.00 6.22 -6.41
N MET A 198 1.74 6.61 -6.21
CA MET A 198 1.10 7.68 -6.99
C MET A 198 1.71 9.05 -6.67
N VAL A 199 2.19 9.19 -5.44
CA VAL A 199 2.86 10.37 -4.90
C VAL A 199 4.13 9.91 -4.19
N LEU A 200 5.22 10.64 -4.38
CA LEU A 200 6.52 10.34 -3.80
C LEU A 200 6.96 11.47 -2.87
N THR A 201 7.73 11.15 -1.83
CA THR A 201 8.43 12.18 -1.08
C THR A 201 9.69 12.63 -1.82
N VAL A 202 10.19 13.83 -1.55
CA VAL A 202 11.46 14.33 -2.13
C VAL A 202 12.60 13.33 -1.92
N SER A 203 12.69 12.75 -0.72
CA SER A 203 13.70 11.74 -0.37
C SER A 203 13.61 10.47 -1.23
N LYS A 204 12.39 10.04 -1.59
CA LYS A 204 12.16 8.88 -2.46
C LYS A 204 12.33 9.20 -3.94
N ALA A 205 12.07 10.45 -4.33
CA ALA A 205 12.29 10.92 -5.69
C ALA A 205 13.77 11.20 -6.01
N GLN A 206 14.64 11.29 -5.01
CA GLN A 206 16.05 11.60 -5.18
C GLN A 206 16.75 10.56 -6.08
N GLY A 207 17.50 11.05 -7.07
CA GLY A 207 18.22 10.19 -8.04
C GLY A 207 17.36 9.63 -9.17
N SER A 208 16.05 9.90 -9.17
CA SER A 208 15.14 9.50 -10.25
C SER A 208 15.06 10.56 -11.36
N THR A 209 14.68 10.13 -12.56
CA THR A 209 14.37 11.02 -13.69
C THR A 209 12.89 10.87 -14.05
N PHE A 210 12.18 11.99 -14.11
CA PHE A 210 10.75 12.01 -14.44
C PHE A 210 10.52 12.84 -15.70
N SER A 211 9.65 12.37 -16.60
CA SER A 211 9.29 13.12 -17.81
C SER A 211 8.50 14.40 -17.47
N ARG A 212 7.67 14.35 -16.42
CA ARG A 212 6.94 15.49 -15.85
C ARG A 212 6.80 15.31 -14.34
N ALA A 213 7.11 16.34 -13.57
CA ALA A 213 6.94 16.35 -12.13
C ALA A 213 6.15 17.58 -11.66
N ILE A 214 5.24 17.39 -10.71
CA ILE A 214 4.55 18.45 -9.97
C ILE A 214 5.11 18.45 -8.55
N LEU A 215 5.70 19.57 -8.14
CA LEU A 215 6.32 19.71 -6.82
C LEU A 215 5.38 20.48 -5.90
N LEU A 216 5.00 19.87 -4.78
CA LEU A 216 4.28 20.53 -3.68
C LEU A 216 5.25 20.60 -2.50
N LEU A 217 6.00 21.70 -2.42
CA LEU A 217 7.11 21.86 -1.47
C LEU A 217 6.74 22.65 -0.22
N GLU A 218 5.59 23.33 -0.24
CA GLU A 218 5.02 23.96 0.95
C GLU A 218 4.41 22.85 1.81
N GLY A 219 5.01 22.58 2.97
CA GLY A 219 4.49 21.59 3.91
C GLY A 219 3.12 22.04 4.45
N SER A 220 2.21 21.09 4.66
CA SER A 220 1.02 21.36 5.45
C SER A 220 1.42 21.89 6.84
N GLN A 221 0.66 22.82 7.42
CA GLN A 221 0.97 23.53 8.68
C GLN A 221 1.14 22.62 9.92
N HIS A 222 1.12 21.29 9.74
CA HIS A 222 1.29 20.27 10.76
C HIS A 222 2.50 19.35 10.49
N ALA A 223 3.32 19.64 9.47
CA ALA A 223 4.63 19.00 9.32
C ALA A 223 5.59 19.52 10.42
N PRO A 224 6.21 18.64 11.22
CA PRO A 224 7.12 19.04 12.31
C PRO A 224 8.39 19.75 11.82
#